data_AF-A0A939HJ02-F1
#
_entry.id   AF-A0A939HJ02-F1
#
_cell.length_a   1.000
_cell.length_b   1.000
_cell.length_c   1.000
_cell.angle_alpha   90.00
_cell.angle_beta   90.00
_cell.angle_gamma   90.00
#
_symmetry.space_group_name_H-M   'P 1'
#
loop_
_entity.id
_entity.type
_entity.pdbx_description
1 polymer ?
#
loop_
_entity_poly.entity_id
_entity_poly.type
_entity_poly.pdbx_seq_one_letter_code
_entity_poly.pdbx_strand_id
1 'polypeptide(L)'
;MSYVPVHGEATGHTASPASTRLLVVLLTAAAIVAWSLSVWLAVTLRVEGPVHTVAQVVHILAMVLAFGAIMLVDWHGFLWLIRRRQLKEIIRLDGAATPLIWAGLAGMLASGVFLNPNLGNPLTVIKLVAVLLLIINGIMLIPLMRRLVKMSPASTFAGLQPGQRFHMLACLSISQLCWWTAIIVGFINAEFN
;
A
#
# COMPACT_ATOMS: atom_id res chain seq x y z
N MET A 1 38.94 -6.39 40.68
CA MET A 1 38.14 -6.55 39.44
C MET A 1 36.98 -5.58 39.53
N SER A 2 37.12 -4.40 38.92
CA SER A 2 36.15 -3.31 39.02
C SER A 2 35.11 -3.45 37.91
N TYR A 3 33.84 -3.58 38.31
CA TYR A 3 32.70 -3.68 37.42
C TYR A 3 32.35 -2.27 36.92
N VAL A 4 32.55 -2.00 35.64
CA VAL A 4 32.08 -0.76 34.98
C VAL A 4 30.73 -1.07 34.33
N PRO A 5 29.61 -0.48 34.76
CA PRO A 5 28.36 -0.62 34.04
C PRO A 5 28.42 0.31 32.81
N VAL A 6 28.45 -0.30 31.62
CA VAL A 6 28.20 0.43 30.37
C VAL A 6 26.70 0.70 30.32
N HIS A 7 26.31 1.90 30.73
CA HIS A 7 25.02 2.47 30.33
C HIS A 7 25.05 2.68 28.82
N GLY A 8 24.68 1.64 28.08
CA GLY A 8 24.24 1.78 26.70
C GLY A 8 22.90 2.51 26.72
N GLU A 9 22.94 3.84 26.74
CA GLU A 9 21.81 4.65 26.30
C GLU A 9 21.54 4.25 24.84
N ALA A 10 20.58 3.34 24.66
CA ALA A 10 19.93 3.14 23.40
C ALA A 10 19.38 4.50 22.98
N THR A 11 20.06 5.16 22.04
CA THR A 11 19.59 6.34 21.33
C THR A 11 18.35 5.92 20.54
N GLY A 12 17.24 5.80 21.24
CA GLY A 12 15.91 5.68 20.67
C GLY A 12 15.64 7.00 19.97
N HIS A 13 16.03 7.09 18.71
CA HIS A 13 15.57 8.10 17.78
C HIS A 13 14.04 7.96 17.67
N THR A 14 13.35 8.51 18.66
CA THR A 14 11.90 8.66 18.63
C THR A 14 11.63 9.70 17.54
N ALA A 15 11.34 9.23 16.34
CA ALA A 15 11.06 10.10 15.20
C ALA A 15 9.99 11.12 15.60
N SER A 16 10.37 12.40 15.60
CA SER A 16 9.49 13.51 15.94
C SER A 16 8.22 13.49 15.08
N PRO A 17 7.05 13.93 15.59
CA PRO A 17 5.85 14.09 14.79
C PRO A 17 6.09 14.92 13.51
N ALA A 18 6.99 15.91 13.57
CA ALA A 18 7.36 16.73 12.41
C ALA A 18 8.11 15.92 11.35
N SER A 19 9.05 15.05 11.73
CA SER A 19 9.79 14.21 10.78
C SER A 19 8.90 13.15 10.12
N THR A 20 7.90 12.64 10.85
CA THR A 20 6.90 11.73 10.28
C THR A 20 6.01 12.43 9.25
N ARG A 21 5.59 13.68 9.51
CA ARG A 21 4.82 14.46 8.54
C ARG A 21 5.62 14.77 7.27
N LEU A 22 6.87 15.21 7.44
CA LEU A 22 7.76 15.47 6.31
C LEU A 22 7.98 14.20 5.47
N LEU A 23 8.23 13.05 6.12
CA LEU A 23 8.36 11.77 5.43
C LEU A 23 7.11 11.43 4.61
N VAL A 24 5.91 11.58 5.18
CA VAL A 24 4.65 11.34 4.47
C VAL A 24 4.55 12.25 3.24
N VAL A 25 4.83 13.55 3.39
CA VAL A 25 4.82 14.51 2.27
C VAL A 25 5.79 14.10 1.17
N LEU A 26 7.03 13.76 1.52
CA LEU A 26 8.06 13.34 0.56
C LEU A 26 7.68 12.05 -0.16
N LEU A 27 7.17 11.05 0.57
CA LEU A 27 6.72 9.78 -0.01
C LEU A 27 5.52 10.00 -0.93
N THR A 28 4.56 10.83 -0.54
CA THR A 28 3.40 11.16 -1.39
C THR A 28 3.84 11.88 -2.66
N ALA A 29 4.74 12.86 -2.57
CA ALA A 29 5.28 13.54 -3.73
C ALA A 29 6.03 12.56 -4.66
N ALA A 30 6.90 11.71 -4.10
CA ALA A 30 7.61 10.68 -4.86
C ALA A 30 6.66 9.68 -5.53
N ALA A 31 5.61 9.26 -4.84
CA ALA A 31 4.58 8.37 -5.37
C ALA A 31 3.82 8.99 -6.54
N ILE A 32 3.42 10.26 -6.42
CA ILE A 32 2.76 11.00 -7.51
C ILE A 32 3.69 11.07 -8.72
N VAL A 33 4.96 11.45 -8.52
CA VAL A 33 5.95 11.52 -9.60
C VAL A 33 6.16 10.17 -10.27
N ALA A 34 6.35 9.10 -9.50
CA ALA A 34 6.57 7.76 -10.03
C ALA A 34 5.35 7.24 -10.81
N TRP A 35 4.14 7.46 -10.27
CA TRP A 35 2.90 7.11 -10.95
C TRP A 35 2.72 7.91 -12.23
N SER A 36 2.94 9.23 -12.20
CA SER A 36 2.83 10.09 -13.38
C SER A 36 3.85 9.71 -14.46
N LEU A 37 5.09 9.40 -14.06
CA LEU A 37 6.12 8.92 -14.98
C LEU A 37 5.72 7.58 -15.62
N SER A 38 5.20 6.64 -14.83
CA SER A 38 4.71 5.35 -15.35
C SER A 38 3.59 5.55 -16.38
N VAL A 39 2.59 6.40 -16.08
CA VAL A 39 1.49 6.71 -17.01
C VAL A 39 2.01 7.41 -18.27
N TRP A 40 2.91 8.39 -18.12
CA TRP A 40 3.49 9.11 -19.26
C TRP A 40 4.29 8.18 -20.17
N LEU A 41 5.13 7.31 -19.61
CA LEU A 41 5.86 6.31 -20.36
C LEU A 41 4.89 5.33 -21.05
N ALA A 42 3.82 4.91 -20.38
CA ALA A 42 2.84 3.99 -20.94
C ALA A 42 2.09 4.54 -22.15
N VAL A 43 1.88 5.85 -22.22
CA VAL A 43 1.20 6.51 -23.35
C VAL A 43 2.18 6.81 -24.50
N THR A 44 3.45 7.02 -24.19
CA THR A 44 4.49 7.35 -25.20
C THR A 44 5.10 6.11 -25.83
N LEU A 45 5.33 5.05 -25.04
CA LEU A 45 5.90 3.79 -25.50
C LEU A 45 4.76 2.86 -25.95
N ARG A 46 4.55 2.78 -27.27
CA ARG A 46 3.70 1.74 -27.83
C ARG A 46 4.49 0.46 -28.00
N VAL A 47 4.17 -0.55 -27.19
CA VAL A 47 4.84 -1.85 -27.20
C VAL A 47 3.88 -2.93 -27.63
N GLU A 48 4.25 -3.71 -28.63
CA GLU A 48 3.42 -4.76 -29.23
C GLU A 48 4.14 -6.12 -29.16
N GLY A 49 3.38 -7.20 -29.43
CA GLY A 49 3.93 -8.54 -29.54
C GLY A 49 4.37 -9.16 -28.20
N PRO A 50 5.43 -10.00 -28.19
CA PRO A 50 5.80 -10.81 -27.03
C PRO A 50 6.13 -9.99 -25.78
N VAL A 51 6.72 -8.80 -25.94
CA VAL A 51 7.08 -7.93 -24.82
C VAL A 51 5.83 -7.44 -24.10
N HIS A 52 4.79 -7.07 -24.84
CA HIS A 52 3.50 -6.68 -24.28
C HIS A 52 2.88 -7.83 -23.47
N THR A 53 2.86 -9.04 -24.03
CA THR A 53 2.33 -10.23 -23.35
C THR A 53 3.09 -10.54 -22.06
N VAL A 54 4.42 -10.52 -22.09
CA VAL A 54 5.25 -10.74 -20.89
C VAL A 54 4.98 -9.67 -19.84
N ALA A 55 4.88 -8.41 -20.26
CA ALA A 55 4.55 -7.31 -19.35
C ALA A 55 3.17 -7.51 -18.71
N GLN A 56 2.16 -7.95 -19.47
CA GLN A 56 0.83 -8.24 -18.94
C GLN A 56 0.86 -9.36 -17.90
N VAL A 57 1.59 -10.45 -18.15
CA VAL A 57 1.77 -11.54 -17.18
C VAL A 57 2.45 -11.03 -15.91
N VAL A 58 3.56 -10.31 -16.05
CA VAL A 58 4.28 -9.72 -14.91
C VAL A 58 3.38 -8.77 -14.13
N HIS A 59 2.57 -7.96 -14.81
CA HIS A 59 1.63 -7.04 -14.19
C HIS A 59 0.59 -7.77 -13.34
N ILE A 60 -0.01 -8.83 -13.87
CA ILE A 60 -0.99 -9.65 -13.15
C ILE A 60 -0.34 -10.34 -11.94
N LEU A 61 0.87 -10.89 -12.09
CA LEU A 61 1.58 -11.52 -10.97
C LEU A 61 1.93 -10.50 -9.87
N ALA A 62 2.36 -9.30 -10.26
CA ALA A 62 2.63 -8.22 -9.32
C ALA A 62 1.35 -7.74 -8.60
N MET A 63 0.23 -7.69 -9.32
CA MET A 63 -1.09 -7.41 -8.75
C MET A 63 -1.49 -8.48 -7.74
N VAL A 64 -1.39 -9.77 -8.09
CA VAL A 64 -1.70 -10.89 -7.18
C VAL A 64 -0.82 -10.84 -5.94
N LEU A 65 0.47 -10.52 -6.08
CA LEU A 65 1.39 -10.37 -4.96
C LEU A 65 0.95 -9.26 -4.00
N ALA A 66 0.72 -8.04 -4.52
CA ALA A 66 0.34 -6.90 -3.69
C ALA A 66 -1.06 -7.04 -3.09
N PHE A 67 -2.05 -7.38 -3.93
CA PHE A 67 -3.44 -7.54 -3.50
C PHE A 67 -3.59 -8.72 -2.54
N GLY A 68 -2.93 -9.85 -2.80
CA GLY A 68 -2.94 -11.01 -1.91
C GLY A 68 -2.37 -10.68 -0.52
N ALA A 69 -1.27 -9.92 -0.46
CA ALA A 69 -0.72 -9.45 0.80
C ALA A 69 -1.68 -8.50 1.55
N ILE A 70 -2.35 -7.59 0.85
CA ILE A 70 -3.35 -6.69 1.44
C ILE A 70 -4.56 -7.48 1.97
N MET A 71 -5.09 -8.42 1.19
CA MET A 71 -6.21 -9.26 1.62
C MET A 71 -5.88 -10.04 2.91
N LEU A 72 -4.63 -10.52 3.05
CA LEU A 72 -4.20 -11.21 4.25
C LEU A 72 -4.13 -10.27 5.47
N VAL A 73 -3.59 -9.05 5.29
CA VAL A 73 -3.55 -8.02 6.34
C VAL A 73 -4.96 -7.61 6.75
N ASP A 74 -5.84 -7.35 5.77
CA ASP A 74 -7.22 -6.93 6.00
C ASP A 74 -8.03 -8.02 6.70
N TRP A 75 -7.81 -9.30 6.35
CA TRP A 75 -8.42 -10.42 7.05
C TRP A 75 -8.02 -10.48 8.52
N HIS A 76 -6.74 -10.32 8.82
CA HIS A 76 -6.26 -10.27 10.21
C HIS A 76 -6.77 -9.02 10.96
N GLY A 77 -6.85 -7.88 10.27
CA GLY A 77 -7.46 -6.66 10.78
C GLY A 77 -8.94 -6.86 11.14
N PHE A 78 -9.68 -7.55 10.29
CA PHE A 78 -11.06 -7.93 10.54
C PHE A 78 -11.17 -8.88 11.75
N LEU A 79 -10.32 -9.89 11.85
CA LEU A 79 -10.30 -10.78 13.02
C LEU A 79 -9.99 -10.03 14.32
N TRP A 80 -9.15 -9.00 14.30
CA TRP A 80 -8.92 -8.13 15.45
C TRP A 80 -10.12 -7.24 15.79
N LEU A 81 -10.83 -6.74 14.78
CA LEU A 81 -12.09 -5.99 14.95
C LEU A 81 -13.10 -6.80 15.79
N ILE A 82 -13.23 -8.10 15.49
CA ILE A 82 -14.11 -9.03 16.20
C ILE A 82 -13.45 -9.72 17.41
N ARG A 83 -12.29 -9.23 17.87
CA ARG A 83 -11.53 -9.71 19.05
C ARG A 83 -11.04 -11.16 18.96
N ARG A 84 -10.92 -11.72 17.76
CA ARG A 84 -10.38 -13.07 17.50
C ARG A 84 -8.85 -13.09 17.35
N ARG A 85 -8.21 -11.93 17.22
CA ARG A 85 -6.76 -11.75 17.11
C ARG A 85 -6.29 -10.58 17.97
N GLN A 86 -5.00 -10.54 18.29
CA GLN A 86 -4.34 -9.48 19.06
C GLN A 86 -3.61 -8.50 18.13
N LEU A 87 -3.43 -7.25 18.59
CA LEU A 87 -2.72 -6.21 17.82
C LEU A 87 -1.29 -6.64 17.45
N LYS A 88 -0.61 -7.40 18.31
CA LYS A 88 0.74 -7.93 18.03
C LYS A 88 0.80 -8.80 16.77
N GLU A 89 -0.24 -9.57 16.51
CA GLU A 89 -0.30 -10.47 15.36
C GLU A 89 -0.47 -9.67 14.07
N ILE A 90 -1.26 -8.60 14.12
CA ILE A 90 -1.42 -7.66 13.00
C ILE A 90 -0.11 -6.95 12.71
N ILE A 91 0.56 -6.39 13.72
CA ILE A 91 1.83 -5.67 13.53
C ILE A 91 2.90 -6.59 12.92
N ARG A 92 2.99 -7.83 13.41
CA ARG A 92 3.95 -8.81 12.87
C ARG A 92 3.62 -9.16 11.41
N LEU A 93 2.35 -9.37 11.10
CA LEU A 93 1.92 -9.67 9.73
C LEU A 93 2.13 -8.48 8.80
N ASP A 94 1.74 -7.28 9.22
CA ASP A 94 1.94 -6.03 8.49
C ASP A 94 3.42 -5.80 8.16
N GLY A 95 4.32 -6.05 9.11
CA GLY A 95 5.76 -5.97 8.89
C GLY A 95 6.27 -6.95 7.83
N ALA A 96 5.68 -8.13 7.71
CA ALA A 96 6.03 -9.13 6.69
C ALA A 96 5.34 -8.86 5.33
N ALA A 97 4.12 -8.31 5.35
CA ALA A 97 3.32 -8.04 4.17
C ALA A 97 3.76 -6.75 3.46
N THR A 98 4.15 -5.71 4.20
CA THR A 98 4.52 -4.39 3.67
C THR A 98 5.53 -4.48 2.52
N PRO A 99 6.65 -5.23 2.61
CA PRO A 99 7.58 -5.37 1.49
C PRO A 99 6.94 -6.01 0.25
N LEU A 100 6.06 -7.00 0.42
CA LEU A 100 5.36 -7.66 -0.69
C LEU A 100 4.37 -6.71 -1.38
N ILE A 101 3.66 -5.91 -0.59
CA ILE A 101 2.72 -4.89 -1.08
C ILE A 101 3.45 -3.87 -1.95
N TRP A 102 4.54 -3.30 -1.43
CA TRP A 102 5.32 -2.30 -2.16
C TRP A 102 6.06 -2.90 -3.37
N ALA A 103 6.58 -4.13 -3.25
CA ALA A 103 7.20 -4.81 -4.38
C ALA A 103 6.20 -5.08 -5.50
N GLY A 104 5.00 -5.56 -5.18
CA GLY A 104 3.94 -5.76 -6.16
C GLY A 104 3.46 -4.43 -6.78
N LEU A 105 3.32 -3.36 -6.00
CA LEU A 105 3.00 -2.03 -6.52
C LEU A 105 4.09 -1.51 -7.47
N ALA A 106 5.36 -1.65 -7.11
CA ALA A 106 6.48 -1.28 -7.97
C ALA A 106 6.50 -2.11 -9.26
N GLY A 107 6.26 -3.42 -9.16
CA GLY A 107 6.14 -4.32 -10.31
C GLY A 107 5.00 -3.91 -11.23
N MET A 108 3.84 -3.53 -10.68
CA MET A 108 2.70 -3.05 -11.47
C MET A 108 3.01 -1.72 -12.17
N LEU A 109 3.65 -0.76 -11.50
CA LEU A 109 4.05 0.51 -12.12
C LEU A 109 5.09 0.29 -13.24
N ALA A 110 6.06 -0.58 -13.03
CA ALA A 110 7.12 -0.87 -14.00
C ALA A 110 6.57 -1.63 -15.23
N SER A 111 5.78 -2.68 -15.02
CA SER A 111 5.16 -3.45 -16.11
C SER A 111 4.05 -2.67 -16.82
N GLY A 112 3.33 -1.81 -16.09
CA GLY A 112 2.25 -0.97 -16.62
C GLY A 112 2.71 -0.02 -17.74
N VAL A 113 4.00 0.32 -17.78
CA VAL A 113 4.63 1.09 -18.86
C VAL A 113 4.46 0.44 -20.23
N PHE A 114 4.29 -0.88 -20.31
CA PHE A 114 4.24 -1.59 -21.58
C PHE A 114 2.81 -2.01 -21.97
N LEU A 115 1.78 -1.55 -21.23
CA LEU A 115 0.40 -2.00 -21.39
C LEU A 115 -0.49 -1.08 -22.25
N ASN A 116 0.08 -0.04 -22.86
CA ASN A 116 -0.60 0.83 -23.83
C ASN A 116 -2.00 1.33 -23.36
N PRO A 117 -2.13 2.02 -22.21
CA PRO A 117 -3.42 2.47 -21.72
C PRO A 117 -4.12 3.43 -22.68
N ASN A 118 -5.39 3.17 -22.99
CA ASN A 118 -6.24 4.10 -23.74
C ASN A 118 -6.83 5.16 -22.80
N LEU A 119 -6.24 6.36 -22.79
CA LEU A 119 -6.72 7.51 -22.00
C LEU A 119 -8.01 8.16 -22.54
N GLY A 120 -8.44 7.82 -23.77
CA GLY A 120 -9.74 8.22 -24.30
C GLY A 120 -10.90 7.43 -23.67
N ASN A 121 -10.62 6.30 -23.03
CA ASN A 121 -11.62 5.52 -22.29
C ASN A 121 -11.73 6.03 -20.84
N PRO A 122 -12.88 6.58 -20.40
CA PRO A 122 -13.08 7.07 -19.04
C PRO A 122 -12.81 6.02 -17.96
N LEU A 123 -13.08 4.73 -18.23
CA LEU A 123 -12.80 3.66 -17.28
C LEU A 123 -11.31 3.53 -17.01
N THR A 124 -10.46 3.60 -18.05
CA THR A 124 -9.00 3.60 -17.88
C THR A 124 -8.55 4.72 -16.96
N VAL A 125 -9.10 5.92 -17.11
CA VAL A 125 -8.78 7.07 -16.25
C VAL A 125 -9.20 6.80 -14.80
N ILE A 126 -10.42 6.29 -14.58
CA ILE A 126 -10.92 5.90 -13.25
C ILE A 126 -9.99 4.87 -12.61
N LYS A 127 -9.56 3.84 -13.35
CA LYS A 127 -8.60 2.84 -12.87
C LYS A 127 -7.29 3.49 -12.44
N LEU A 128 -6.71 4.36 -13.28
CA LEU A 128 -5.44 5.00 -12.99
C LEU A 128 -5.52 5.90 -11.75
N VAL A 129 -6.61 6.64 -11.59
CA VAL A 129 -6.88 7.44 -10.38
C VAL A 129 -7.04 6.55 -9.15
N ALA A 130 -7.75 5.42 -9.25
CA ALA A 130 -7.88 4.45 -8.17
C ALA A 130 -6.51 3.92 -7.72
N VAL A 131 -5.62 3.59 -8.66
CA VAL A 131 -4.24 3.17 -8.36
C VAL A 131 -3.46 4.27 -7.63
N LEU A 132 -3.58 5.53 -8.05
CA LEU A 132 -2.91 6.65 -7.36
C LEU A 132 -3.43 6.82 -5.93
N LEU A 133 -4.76 6.83 -5.75
CA LEU A 133 -5.39 6.96 -4.44
C LEU A 133 -4.98 5.82 -3.51
N LEU A 134 -4.85 4.61 -4.03
CA LEU A 134 -4.40 3.44 -3.30
C LEU A 134 -2.98 3.60 -2.77
N ILE A 135 -2.04 4.08 -3.61
CA ILE A 135 -0.66 4.34 -3.19
C ILE A 135 -0.62 5.42 -2.11
N ILE A 136 -1.35 6.53 -2.31
CA ILE A 136 -1.42 7.63 -1.34
C ILE A 136 -2.03 7.12 -0.02
N ASN A 137 -3.10 6.35 -0.07
CA ASN A 137 -3.76 5.77 1.09
C ASN A 137 -2.81 4.88 1.92
N GLY A 138 -1.99 4.05 1.26
CA GLY A 138 -0.96 3.26 1.92
C GLY A 138 0.08 4.11 2.66
N ILE A 139 0.48 5.25 2.07
CA ILE A 139 1.41 6.19 2.70
C ILE A 139 0.77 6.89 3.91
N MET A 140 -0.51 7.29 3.78
CA MET A 140 -1.25 7.94 4.87
C MET A 140 -1.46 7.03 6.09
N LEU A 141 -1.35 5.71 5.91
CA LEU A 141 -1.45 4.73 6.98
C LEU A 141 -0.19 4.67 7.86
N ILE A 142 0.98 5.11 7.36
CA ILE A 142 2.28 5.02 8.07
C ILE A 142 2.25 5.66 9.47
N PRO A 143 1.75 6.90 9.68
CA PRO A 143 1.72 7.51 11.00
C PRO A 143 0.81 6.76 11.98
N LEU A 144 -0.27 6.15 11.47
CA LEU A 144 -1.19 5.37 12.27
C LEU A 144 -0.54 4.07 12.73
N MET A 145 0.12 3.34 11.82
CA MET A 145 0.88 2.12 12.18
C MET A 145 1.98 2.41 13.18
N ARG A 146 2.74 3.51 13.02
CA ARG A 146 3.74 3.95 14.00
C ARG A 146 3.18 4.22 15.40
N ARG A 147 1.92 4.67 15.50
CA ARG A 147 1.23 4.86 16.78
C ARG A 147 0.78 3.51 17.35
N LEU A 148 0.24 2.63 16.52
CA LEU A 148 -0.22 1.30 16.94
C LEU A 148 0.93 0.43 17.47
N VAL A 149 2.11 0.49 16.87
CA VAL A 149 3.31 -0.24 17.34
C VAL A 149 3.73 0.15 18.76
N LYS A 150 3.41 1.37 19.21
CA LYS A 150 3.72 1.86 20.56
C LYS A 150 2.66 1.47 21.60
N MET A 151 1.53 0.91 21.18
CA MET A 151 0.46 0.49 22.08
C MET A 151 0.77 -0.88 22.71
N SER A 152 0.01 -1.21 23.76
CA SER A 152 0.09 -2.54 24.35
C SER A 152 -0.21 -3.63 23.31
N PRO A 153 0.57 -4.72 23.25
CA PRO A 153 0.31 -5.86 22.36
C PRO A 153 -1.10 -6.46 22.48
N ALA A 154 -1.73 -6.30 23.65
CA ALA A 154 -3.07 -6.79 23.97
C ALA A 154 -4.19 -5.75 23.68
N SER A 155 -3.86 -4.57 23.16
CA SER A 155 -4.84 -3.55 22.83
C SER A 155 -5.89 -4.07 21.85
N THR A 156 -7.15 -3.85 22.19
CA THR A 156 -8.29 -4.20 21.33
C THR A 156 -8.64 -3.02 20.43
N PHE A 157 -9.30 -3.28 19.31
CA PHE A 157 -9.83 -2.22 18.44
C PHE A 157 -10.73 -1.23 19.21
N ALA A 158 -11.56 -1.75 20.11
CA ALA A 158 -12.43 -0.96 20.98
C ALA A 158 -11.67 -0.14 22.05
N GLY A 159 -10.36 -0.32 22.19
CA GLY A 159 -9.49 0.51 23.04
C GLY A 159 -8.84 1.69 22.33
N LEU A 160 -8.95 1.77 20.99
CA LEU A 160 -8.38 2.89 20.22
C LEU A 160 -9.17 4.18 20.41
N GLN A 161 -8.55 5.34 20.19
CA GLN A 161 -9.30 6.60 20.12
C GLN A 161 -10.27 6.60 18.92
N PRO A 162 -11.45 7.24 19.02
CA PRO A 162 -12.43 7.27 17.92
C PRO A 162 -11.84 7.72 16.57
N GLY A 163 -10.98 8.74 16.58
CA GLY A 163 -10.29 9.20 15.37
C GLY A 163 -9.34 8.17 14.76
N GLN A 164 -8.70 7.33 15.57
CA GLN A 164 -7.85 6.24 15.07
C GLN A 164 -8.68 5.13 14.43
N ARG A 165 -9.82 4.78 15.04
CA ARG A 165 -10.75 3.79 14.49
C ARG A 165 -11.30 4.26 13.15
N PHE A 166 -11.77 5.50 13.09
CA PHE A 166 -12.27 6.09 11.86
C PHE A 166 -11.19 6.10 10.77
N HIS A 167 -9.96 6.53 11.09
CA HIS A 167 -8.86 6.53 10.13
C HIS A 167 -8.56 5.11 9.62
N MET A 168 -8.49 4.10 10.50
CA MET A 168 -8.28 2.71 10.07
C MET A 168 -9.39 2.21 9.14
N LEU A 169 -10.65 2.41 9.51
CA LEU A 169 -11.80 1.97 8.71
C LEU A 169 -11.87 2.71 7.38
N ALA A 170 -11.62 4.02 7.36
CA ALA A 170 -11.56 4.81 6.14
C ALA A 170 -10.46 4.30 5.21
N CYS A 171 -9.24 4.08 5.72
CA CYS A 171 -8.14 3.55 4.91
C CYS A 171 -8.43 2.15 4.36
N LEU A 172 -9.05 1.27 5.16
CA LEU A 172 -9.49 -0.05 4.73
C LEU A 172 -10.50 0.06 3.59
N SER A 173 -11.56 0.87 3.78
CA SER A 173 -12.60 1.06 2.77
C SER A 173 -12.05 1.66 1.48
N ILE A 174 -11.22 2.69 1.57
CA ILE A 174 -10.58 3.31 0.40
C ILE A 174 -9.71 2.29 -0.34
N SER A 175 -8.89 1.51 0.39
CA SER A 175 -8.04 0.46 -0.19
C SER A 175 -8.89 -0.55 -0.98
N GLN A 176 -9.92 -1.11 -0.36
CA GLN A 176 -10.79 -2.11 -0.98
C GLN A 176 -11.52 -1.55 -2.21
N LEU A 177 -12.09 -0.35 -2.12
CA LEU A 177 -12.75 0.30 -3.26
C LEU A 177 -11.78 0.52 -4.42
N CYS A 178 -10.56 0.99 -4.15
CA CYS A 178 -9.56 1.22 -5.18
C CYS A 178 -9.08 -0.08 -5.84
N TRP A 179 -8.80 -1.13 -5.05
CA TRP A 179 -8.41 -2.44 -5.57
C TRP A 179 -9.49 -3.06 -6.45
N TRP A 180 -10.72 -3.13 -5.95
CA TRP A 180 -11.82 -3.70 -6.72
C TRP A 180 -12.13 -2.89 -7.98
N THR A 181 -12.07 -1.56 -7.90
CA THR A 181 -12.20 -0.69 -9.08
C THR A 181 -11.12 -1.01 -10.11
N ALA A 182 -9.86 -1.10 -9.69
CA ALA A 182 -8.75 -1.36 -10.60
C ALA A 182 -8.83 -2.75 -11.24
N ILE A 183 -9.22 -3.77 -10.48
CA ILE A 183 -9.39 -5.16 -10.95
C ILE A 183 -10.56 -5.26 -11.94
N ILE A 184 -11.74 -4.75 -11.57
CA ILE A 184 -12.95 -4.84 -12.40
C ILE A 184 -12.75 -4.09 -13.71
N VAL A 185 -12.24 -2.85 -13.66
CA VAL A 185 -11.94 -2.09 -14.88
C VAL A 185 -10.84 -2.74 -15.69
N GLY A 186 -9.81 -3.28 -15.05
CA GLY A 186 -8.74 -4.02 -15.72
C GLY A 186 -9.28 -5.19 -16.54
N PHE A 187 -10.19 -5.96 -15.94
CA PHE A 187 -10.85 -7.09 -16.61
C PHE A 187 -11.76 -6.62 -17.75
N ILE A 188 -12.61 -5.61 -17.51
CA ILE A 188 -13.50 -5.05 -18.55
C ILE A 188 -12.69 -4.56 -19.75
N ASN A 189 -11.58 -3.84 -19.52
CA ASN A 189 -10.74 -3.34 -20.59
C ASN A 189 -9.97 -4.43 -21.33
N ALA A 190 -9.79 -5.61 -20.75
CA ALA A 190 -9.11 -6.74 -21.39
C ALA A 190 -10.06 -7.58 -22.26
N GLU A 191 -11.33 -7.68 -21.86
CA GLU A 191 -12.33 -8.51 -22.54
C GLU A 191 -13.14 -7.77 -23.61
N PHE A 192 -13.40 -6.47 -23.40
CA PHE A 192 -14.38 -5.71 -24.21
C PHE A 192 -13.77 -4.57 -25.03
N ASN A 193 -12.44 -4.49 -25.11
CA ASN A 193 -11.70 -3.40 -25.72
C ASN A 193 -10.58 -3.94 -26.61
#